data_AF-A0A1G2IQG8-F1
#
_entry.id   AF-A0A1G2IQG8-F1
#
_cell.length_a   1.000
_cell.length_b   1.000
_cell.length_c   1.000
_cell.angle_alpha   90.00
_cell.angle_beta   90.00
_cell.angle_gamma   90.00
#
_symmetry.space_group_name_H-M   'P 1'
#
loop_
_entity.id
_entity.type
_entity.pdbx_description
1 polymer ?
#
loop_
_entity_poly.entity_id
_entity_poly.type
_entity_poly.pdbx_seq_one_letter_code
_entity_poly.pdbx_strand_id
1 'polypeptide(L)'
;MKIILFIDGRNFISKINSIFNSKKEIDFSTYNFSGLFDRALSDIKIDKKIFYIGKIIMHKETAEKSEKLIQKQRGLKNNLEKQGFKVVYGRRVRGFE
;
A
#
# COMPACT_ATOMS: atom_id res chain seq x y z
N MET A 1 -24.93 0.43 -10.58
CA MET A 1 -24.20 1.29 -9.61
C MET A 1 -22.71 0.97 -9.74
N LYS A 2 -21.83 1.97 -9.66
CA LYS A 2 -20.38 1.78 -9.78
C LYS A 2 -19.72 1.96 -8.41
N ILE A 3 -18.95 0.98 -7.96
CA ILE A 3 -18.31 0.97 -6.64
C ILE A 3 -16.80 1.10 -6.82
N ILE A 4 -16.22 2.10 -6.15
CA ILE A 4 -14.78 2.38 -6.18
C ILE A 4 -14.25 2.25 -4.75
N LEU A 5 -13.28 1.37 -4.54
CA LEU A 5 -12.60 1.18 -3.28
C LEU A 5 -11.35 2.07 -3.22
N PHE A 6 -11.30 2.95 -2.22
CA PHE A 6 -10.15 3.80 -1.94
C PHE A 6 -9.45 3.30 -0.67
N ILE A 7 -8.14 3.04 -0.74
CA ILE A 7 -7.38 2.42 0.34
C ILE A 7 -6.23 3.34 0.75
N ASP A 8 -6.24 3.81 1.99
CA ASP A 8 -5.06 4.44 2.60
C ASP A 8 -4.01 3.37 2.90
N GLY A 9 -3.02 3.25 2.03
CA GLY A 9 -2.00 2.22 2.12
C GLY A 9 -1.13 2.32 3.36
N ARG A 10 -0.86 3.52 3.89
CA ARG A 10 -0.03 3.66 5.09
C ARG A 10 -0.76 3.08 6.30
N ASN A 11 -1.99 3.54 6.52
CA ASN A 11 -2.80 3.08 7.64
C ASN A 11 -3.13 1.58 7.51
N PHE A 12 -3.46 1.12 6.31
CA PHE A 12 -3.79 -0.27 6.06
C PHE A 12 -2.61 -1.23 6.30
N ILE A 13 -1.44 -0.93 5.73
CA ILE A 13 -0.22 -1.74 5.92
C ILE A 13 0.18 -1.76 7.41
N SER A 14 0.10 -0.62 8.09
CA SER A 14 0.37 -0.54 9.52
C SER A 14 -0.60 -1.43 10.33
N LYS A 15 -1.88 -1.46 9.94
CA LYS A 15 -2.88 -2.31 10.60
C LYS A 15 -2.59 -3.79 10.36
N ILE A 16 -2.23 -4.20 9.14
CA ILE A 16 -1.81 -5.59 8.87
C ILE A 16 -0.62 -5.94 9.76
N ASN A 17 0.44 -5.12 9.77
CA ASN A 17 1.62 -5.37 10.62
C ASN A 17 1.26 -5.53 12.11
N SER A 18 0.33 -4.74 12.63
CA SER A 18 -0.09 -4.84 14.03
C SER A 18 -0.77 -6.17 14.37
N ILE A 19 -1.40 -6.84 13.41
CA ILE A 19 -2.07 -8.13 13.64
C ILE A 19 -1.04 -9.27 13.77
N PHE A 20 0.06 -9.20 13.03
CA PHE A 20 1.08 -10.26 13.01
C PHE A 20 2.10 -10.18 14.16
N ASN A 21 1.91 -9.25 15.12
CA ASN A 21 2.62 -9.15 16.40
C ASN A 21 4.09 -9.60 16.35
N SER A 22 4.93 -8.78 15.70
CA SER A 22 6.42 -8.78 15.70
C SER A 22 7.18 -10.08 15.44
N LYS A 23 6.53 -11.25 15.31
CA LYS A 23 7.19 -12.56 15.14
C LYS A 23 7.62 -12.82 13.70
N LYS A 24 7.07 -12.09 12.73
CA LYS A 24 7.42 -12.23 11.31
C LYS A 24 7.27 -10.91 10.59
N GLU A 25 8.34 -10.43 9.94
CA GLU A 25 8.24 -9.32 9.00
C GLU A 25 7.45 -9.81 7.78
N ILE A 26 6.39 -9.10 7.42
CA ILE A 26 5.58 -9.43 6.26
C ILE A 26 6.22 -8.79 5.04
N ASP A 27 6.50 -9.61 4.03
CA ASP A 27 6.89 -9.09 2.73
C ASP A 27 5.66 -8.68 1.93
N PHE A 28 5.35 -7.38 1.95
CA PHE A 28 4.24 -6.82 1.18
C PHE A 28 4.48 -6.82 -0.34
N SER A 29 5.70 -7.08 -0.81
CA SER A 29 5.97 -7.24 -2.25
C SER A 29 5.44 -8.57 -2.81
N THR A 30 5.08 -9.51 -1.93
CA THR A 30 4.50 -10.81 -2.30
C THR A 30 3.14 -11.08 -1.65
N TYR A 31 2.67 -10.17 -0.80
CA TYR A 31 1.38 -10.29 -0.10
C TYR A 31 0.18 -10.29 -1.06
N ASN A 32 -0.81 -11.16 -0.81
CA ASN A 32 -2.04 -11.27 -1.59
C ASN A 32 -3.12 -10.29 -1.08
N PHE A 33 -3.07 -9.05 -1.53
CA PHE A 33 -4.06 -8.01 -1.20
C PHE A 33 -5.42 -8.30 -1.85
N SER A 34 -5.46 -8.72 -3.11
CA SER A 34 -6.73 -9.02 -3.79
C SER A 34 -7.51 -10.08 -3.03
N GLY A 35 -6.88 -11.20 -2.66
CA GLY A 35 -7.53 -12.26 -1.90
C GLY A 35 -8.04 -11.82 -0.53
N LEU A 36 -7.39 -10.86 0.13
CA LEU A 36 -7.90 -10.27 1.37
C LEU A 36 -9.20 -9.50 1.11
N PHE A 37 -9.21 -8.60 0.12
CA PHE A 37 -10.39 -7.79 -0.19
C PHE A 37 -11.52 -8.60 -0.80
N ASP A 38 -11.22 -9.58 -1.64
CA ASP A 38 -12.22 -10.44 -2.27
C ASP A 38 -12.94 -11.31 -1.22
N ARG A 39 -12.25 -11.67 -0.12
CA ARG A 39 -12.88 -12.34 1.04
C ARG A 39 -13.63 -11.37 1.93
N ALA A 40 -13.03 -10.23 2.26
CA ALA A 40 -13.63 -9.27 3.19
C ALA A 40 -14.84 -8.52 2.61
N LEU A 41 -14.93 -8.43 1.29
CA LEU A 41 -15.95 -7.69 0.55
C LEU A 41 -16.62 -8.58 -0.51
N SER A 42 -16.81 -9.87 -0.21
CA SER A 42 -17.30 -10.88 -1.17
C SER A 42 -18.65 -10.53 -1.80
N ASP A 43 -19.52 -9.86 -1.05
CA ASP A 43 -20.88 -9.53 -1.48
C ASP A 43 -20.94 -8.16 -2.19
N ILE A 44 -19.78 -7.51 -2.40
CA ILE A 44 -19.66 -6.19 -3.01
C ILE A 44 -18.88 -6.31 -4.32
N LYS A 45 -19.56 -6.06 -5.44
CA LYS A 45 -18.90 -5.96 -6.74
C LYS A 45 -18.13 -4.64 -6.85
N ILE A 46 -16.80 -4.70 -6.68
CA ILE A 46 -15.92 -3.53 -6.79
C ILE A 46 -15.44 -3.37 -8.23
N ASP A 47 -15.78 -2.25 -8.86
CA ASP A 47 -15.38 -1.96 -10.25
C ASP A 47 -13.95 -1.42 -10.35
N LYS A 48 -13.43 -0.82 -9.27
CA LYS A 48 -12.09 -0.24 -9.24
C LYS A 48 -11.50 -0.21 -7.83
N LYS A 49 -10.24 -0.64 -7.71
CA LYS A 49 -9.48 -0.61 -6.46
C LYS A 49 -8.34 0.41 -6.60
N ILE A 50 -8.29 1.43 -5.74
CA ILE A 50 -7.28 2.49 -5.74
C ILE A 50 -6.49 2.43 -4.43
N PHE A 51 -5.18 2.27 -4.52
CA PHE A 51 -4.28 2.12 -3.39
C PHE A 51 -3.34 3.31 -3.28
N TYR A 52 -3.41 4.06 -2.18
CA TYR A 52 -2.60 5.26 -1.96
C TYR A 52 -1.32 4.91 -1.20
N ILE A 53 -0.17 5.33 -1.73
CA ILE A 53 1.13 5.12 -1.11
C ILE A 53 1.83 6.46 -0.89
N GLY A 54 2.41 6.70 0.27
CA GLY A 54 3.20 7.91 0.52
C GLY A 54 4.49 7.94 -0.30
N LYS A 55 4.83 9.07 -0.91
CA LYS A 55 6.08 9.23 -1.66
C LYS A 55 7.29 9.26 -0.70
N ILE A 56 8.28 8.39 -0.93
CA ILE A 56 9.56 8.43 -0.22
C ILE A 56 10.44 9.50 -0.87
N ILE A 57 11.04 10.37 -0.05
CA ILE A 57 12.04 11.36 -0.47
C ILE A 57 13.40 10.84 -0.06
N MET A 58 14.37 10.91 -0.96
CA MET A 58 15.74 10.51 -0.67
C MET A 58 16.41 11.58 0.20
N HIS A 59 17.02 11.16 1.30
CA HIS A 59 17.79 12.02 2.19
C HIS A 59 19.28 11.68 2.09
N LYS A 60 20.15 12.68 1.84
CA LYS A 60 21.59 12.47 1.63
C LYS A 60 22.27 11.76 2.81
N GLU A 61 21.87 12.11 4.03
CA GLU A 61 22.39 11.52 5.28
C GLU A 61 21.98 10.05 5.50
N THR A 62 20.91 9.60 4.83
CA THR A 62 20.39 8.23 4.95
C THR A 62 20.11 7.64 3.57
N ALA A 63 21.04 7.85 2.63
CA ALA A 63 20.88 7.49 1.22
C ALA A 63 20.62 5.98 1.04
N GLU A 64 21.41 5.13 1.70
CA GLU A 64 21.27 3.67 1.61
C GLU A 64 19.91 3.18 2.14
N LYS A 65 19.47 3.74 3.28
CA LYS A 65 18.14 3.44 3.86
C LYS A 65 17.02 3.91 2.94
N SER A 66 17.17 5.10 2.36
CA SER A 66 16.22 5.66 1.40
C SER A 66 16.10 4.78 0.17
N GLU A 67 17.21 4.28 -0.36
CA GLU A 67 17.25 3.39 -1.51
C GLU A 67 16.55 2.06 -1.23
N LYS A 68 16.85 1.42 -0.09
CA LYS A 68 16.18 0.20 0.36
C LYS A 68 14.66 0.39 0.46
N LEU A 69 14.21 1.51 1.03
CA LEU A 69 12.79 1.84 1.14
C LEU A 69 12.13 2.07 -0.23
N ILE A 70 12.84 2.73 -1.16
CA ILE A 70 12.36 2.94 -2.53
C ILE A 70 12.21 1.60 -3.26
N GLN A 71 13.17 0.68 -3.12
CA GLN A 71 13.07 -0.65 -3.73
C GLN A 71 11.91 -1.46 -3.15
N LYS A 72 11.74 -1.47 -1.81
CA LYS A 72 10.57 -2.09 -1.17
C LYS A 72 9.25 -1.48 -1.69
N GLN A 73 9.20 -0.16 -1.85
CA GLN A 73 8.02 0.53 -2.39
C GLN A 73 7.74 0.19 -3.86
N ARG A 74 8.78 0.02 -4.69
CA ARG A 74 8.64 -0.45 -6.08
C ARG A 74 8.09 -1.87 -6.13
N GLY A 75 8.60 -2.76 -5.30
CA GLY A 75 8.10 -4.14 -5.16
C GLY A 75 6.62 -4.18 -4.80
N LEU A 76 6.23 -3.43 -3.76
CA LEU A 76 4.83 -3.27 -3.36
C LEU A 76 3.94 -2.75 -4.49
N LYS A 77 4.36 -1.68 -5.17
CA LYS A 77 3.60 -1.11 -6.30
C LYS A 77 3.40 -2.15 -7.40
N ASN A 78 4.47 -2.82 -7.82
CA ASN A 78 4.41 -3.82 -8.89
C ASN A 78 3.46 -4.96 -8.52
N ASN A 79 3.49 -5.42 -7.26
CA ASN A 79 2.59 -6.45 -6.77
C ASN A 79 1.13 -6.01 -6.76
N LEU A 80 0.84 -4.80 -6.25
CA LEU A 80 -0.51 -4.22 -6.25
C LEU A 80 -1.06 -4.06 -7.67
N GLU A 81 -0.26 -3.55 -8.60
CA GLU A 81 -0.69 -3.39 -10.00
C GLU A 81 -0.96 -4.73 -10.69
N LYS A 82 -0.14 -5.75 -10.45
CA LYS A 82 -0.40 -7.13 -10.92
C LYS A 82 -1.71 -7.71 -10.37
N GLN A 83 -2.11 -7.30 -9.16
CA GLN A 83 -3.36 -7.72 -8.52
C GLN A 83 -4.57 -6.83 -8.90
N GLY A 84 -4.41 -5.93 -9.88
CA GLY A 84 -5.51 -5.12 -10.42
C GLY A 84 -5.80 -3.83 -9.64
N PHE A 85 -4.91 -3.41 -8.73
CA PHE A 85 -5.03 -2.12 -8.05
C PHE A 85 -4.42 -1.01 -8.88
N LYS A 86 -5.11 0.14 -8.96
CA LYS A 86 -4.48 1.39 -9.39
C LYS A 86 -3.69 1.97 -8.22
N VAL A 87 -2.38 2.07 -8.35
CA VAL A 87 -1.52 2.67 -7.33
C VAL A 87 -1.39 4.17 -7.56
N VAL A 88 -1.57 4.97 -6.51
CA VAL A 88 -1.43 6.43 -6.54
C VAL A 88 -0.44 6.87 -5.46
N TYR A 89 0.58 7.62 -5.85
CA TYR A 89 1.48 8.24 -4.88
C TYR A 89 0.82 9.49 -4.27
N GLY A 90 0.56 9.44 -2.97
CA GLY A 90 0.10 10.60 -2.21
C GLY A 90 1.18 11.67 -2.12
N ARG A 91 0.78 12.93 -2.31
CA ARG A 91 1.59 14.10 -1.93
C ARG A 91 1.38 14.40 -0.44
N ARG A 92 2.30 15.15 0.18
CA ARG A 92 2.06 15.70 1.52
C ARG A 92 0.81 16.59 1.45
N VAL A 93 -0.22 16.26 2.22
CA VAL A 93 -1.26 17.22 2.57
C VAL A 93 -0.57 18.22 3.49
N ARG A 94 -0.29 19.43 2.99
CA ARG A 94 0.10 20.53 3.86
C ARG A 94 -1.18 20.96 4.57
N GLY A 95 -1.21 20.91 5.90
CA GLY A 95 -2.27 21.59 6.63
C GLY A 95 -2.22 23.07 6.23
N PHE A 96 -3.38 23.66 5.98
CA PHE A 96 -3.48 25.12 6.02
C PHE A 96 -3.29 25.51 7.49
N GLU A 97 -2.21 26.23 7.78
CA GLU A 97 -2.13 27.11 8.95
C GLU A 97 -2.90 28.40 8.65
#